data_AF-A0A849R9E1-F1
#
_entry.id   AF-A0A849R9E1-F1
#
_cell.length_a   1.000
_cell.length_b   1.000
_cell.length_c   1.000
_cell.angle_alpha   90.00
_cell.angle_beta   90.00
_cell.angle_gamma   90.00
#
_symmetry.space_group_name_H-M   'P 1'
#
loop_
_entity.id
_entity.type
_entity.pdbx_description
1 polymer ?
#
loop_
_entity_poly.entity_id
_entity_poly.type
_entity_poly.pdbx_seq_one_letter_code
_entity_poly.pdbx_strand_id
1 'polypeptide(L)'
;AVLYGIKPAVTAIVLFAAYRIGSRALKNWLMWTLAGLAFLAIFALHAPFPVIVLIAALLGALGGRIAPKMFTVGGGHGASKQNYGAALIDDNTPTPEHAKFNWGRFIKIALIGLALWGSVMGILCWQFGWQGAFTQMGWFFTKAALLTFGGAYAVLPYVYQGAVEHYHWLSATQMIDGLALGETTPGPLIMIVTFVGFLAGWNTMPWGADSLLIAATLAAVIVTYFTFLPSFVFILAGGPLVESTHGNLKFTAPLSAITAAVVGVILNLAVFFAWHVFWPKGFTADFDGVAALIGVYALIALFRFKVGVIPVIAVSAAAGILVSL
;
A
#
# COMPACT_ATOMS: atom_id res chain seq x y z
N ALA A 1 14.40 -22.29 -5.20
CA ALA A 1 14.63 -22.07 -6.63
C ALA A 1 13.90 -20.82 -7.13
N VAL A 2 12.60 -20.89 -7.45
CA VAL A 2 11.85 -19.77 -8.06
C VAL A 2 11.83 -18.50 -7.19
N LEU A 3 11.35 -18.62 -5.94
CA LEU A 3 11.25 -17.48 -5.03
C LEU A 3 12.62 -16.85 -4.68
N TYR A 4 13.69 -17.64 -4.76
CA TYR A 4 15.05 -17.13 -4.55
C TYR A 4 15.41 -16.07 -5.61
N GLY A 5 15.10 -16.33 -6.88
CA GLY A 5 15.32 -15.35 -7.95
C GLY A 5 14.32 -14.19 -7.95
N ILE A 6 13.08 -14.42 -7.51
CA ILE A 6 12.05 -13.36 -7.52
C ILE A 6 12.26 -12.33 -6.40
N LYS A 7 12.73 -12.74 -5.20
CA LYS A 7 12.93 -11.86 -4.04
C LYS A 7 13.77 -10.60 -4.34
N PRO A 8 14.95 -10.70 -4.99
CA PRO A 8 15.72 -9.53 -5.41
C PRO A 8 15.00 -8.63 -6.41
N ALA A 9 14.26 -9.23 -7.35
CA ALA A 9 13.50 -8.48 -8.34
C ALA A 9 12.37 -7.68 -7.69
N VAL A 10 11.66 -8.26 -6.73
CA VAL A 10 10.61 -7.58 -5.95
C VAL A 10 11.16 -6.42 -5.16
N THR A 11 12.31 -6.60 -4.52
CA THR A 11 13.00 -5.51 -3.82
C THR A 11 13.30 -4.36 -4.78
N ALA A 12 13.80 -4.67 -5.98
CA ALA A 12 14.03 -3.68 -7.03
C ALA A 12 12.73 -2.99 -7.51
N ILE A 13 11.61 -3.73 -7.59
CA ILE A 13 10.29 -3.19 -7.95
C ILE A 13 9.78 -2.21 -6.90
N VAL A 14 9.91 -2.53 -5.60
CA VAL A 14 9.51 -1.60 -4.52
C VAL A 14 10.36 -0.32 -4.56
N LEU A 15 11.67 -0.45 -4.76
CA LEU A 15 12.55 0.70 -4.94
C LEU A 15 12.17 1.53 -6.17
N PHE A 16 11.86 0.88 -7.29
CA PHE A 16 11.39 1.53 -8.50
C PHE A 16 10.03 2.22 -8.30
N ALA A 17 9.13 1.64 -7.50
CA ALA A 17 7.86 2.27 -7.11
C ALA A 17 8.09 3.53 -6.28
N ALA A 18 9.02 3.50 -5.31
CA ALA A 18 9.43 4.69 -4.55
C ALA A 18 9.95 5.79 -5.49
N TYR A 19 10.81 5.45 -6.46
CA TYR A 19 11.30 6.39 -7.46
C TYR A 19 10.19 6.94 -8.37
N ARG A 20 9.28 6.10 -8.85
CA ARG A 20 8.20 6.50 -9.75
C ARG A 20 7.20 7.43 -9.06
N ILE A 21 6.87 7.17 -7.80
CA ILE A 21 6.02 8.04 -6.99
C ILE A 21 6.78 9.31 -6.61
N GLY A 22 8.03 9.17 -6.16
CA GLY A 22 8.90 10.27 -5.75
C GLY A 22 9.17 11.29 -6.87
N SER A 23 9.49 10.84 -8.08
CA SER A 23 9.71 11.72 -9.24
C SER A 23 8.47 12.54 -9.63
N ARG A 24 7.26 12.06 -9.27
CA ARG A 24 5.99 12.77 -9.48
C ARG A 24 5.63 13.68 -8.30
N ALA A 25 5.91 13.28 -7.06
CA ALA A 25 5.50 13.99 -5.86
C ALA A 25 6.55 15.00 -5.33
N LEU A 26 7.84 14.67 -5.38
CA LEU A 26 8.93 15.44 -4.76
C LEU A 26 9.46 16.53 -5.71
N LYS A 27 8.71 17.62 -5.84
CA LYS A 27 9.02 18.71 -6.79
C LYS A 27 9.89 19.83 -6.24
N ASN A 28 10.05 19.93 -4.93
CA ASN A 28 10.82 20.99 -4.28
C ASN A 28 11.54 20.46 -3.04
N TRP A 29 12.44 21.28 -2.50
CA TRP A 29 13.27 20.92 -1.35
C TRP A 29 12.43 20.54 -0.13
N LEU A 30 11.30 21.20 0.11
CA LEU A 30 10.43 20.92 1.26
C LEU A 30 9.85 19.51 1.18
N MET A 31 9.35 19.10 0.01
CA MET A 31 8.86 17.73 -0.19
C MET A 31 9.98 16.70 0.01
N TRP A 32 11.18 16.97 -0.48
CA TRP A 32 12.35 16.12 -0.24
C TRP A 32 12.70 16.03 1.25
N THR A 33 12.63 17.14 1.99
CA THR A 33 12.86 17.11 3.45
C THR A 33 11.77 16.31 4.18
N LEU A 34 10.50 16.43 3.79
CA LEU A 34 9.42 15.62 4.37
C LEU A 34 9.63 14.12 4.12
N ALA A 35 10.01 13.75 2.90
CA ALA A 35 10.32 12.36 2.56
C ALA A 35 11.52 11.84 3.37
N GLY A 36 12.60 12.64 3.46
CA GLY A 36 13.78 12.27 4.25
C GLY A 36 13.50 12.14 5.74
N LEU A 37 12.73 13.08 6.33
CA LEU A 37 12.31 13.00 7.73
C LEU A 37 11.39 11.81 7.99
N ALA A 38 10.46 11.52 7.09
CA ALA A 38 9.61 10.34 7.20
C ALA A 38 10.42 9.04 7.15
N PHE A 39 11.40 8.95 6.24
CA PHE A 39 12.35 7.84 6.17
C PHE A 39 13.14 7.70 7.49
N LEU A 40 13.72 8.79 8.01
CA LEU A 40 14.47 8.76 9.27
C LEU A 40 13.59 8.38 10.47
N ALA A 41 12.36 8.91 10.52
CA ALA A 41 11.41 8.62 11.60
C ALA A 41 11.05 7.13 11.64
N ILE A 42 10.79 6.51 10.48
CA ILE A 42 10.46 5.08 10.45
C ILE A 42 11.70 4.20 10.61
N PHE A 43 12.81 4.53 9.95
CA PHE A 43 14.01 3.70 9.89
C PHE A 43 14.83 3.74 11.19
N ALA A 44 15.07 4.94 11.74
CA ALA A 44 15.91 5.10 12.92
C ALA A 44 15.10 5.13 14.22
N LEU A 45 13.97 5.84 14.23
CA LEU A 45 13.15 6.02 15.42
C LEU A 45 12.05 4.97 15.59
N HIS A 46 11.89 4.06 14.62
CA HIS A 46 10.83 3.04 14.61
C HIS A 46 9.43 3.65 14.82
N ALA A 47 9.21 4.85 14.27
CA ALA A 47 7.97 5.57 14.44
C ALA A 47 6.80 4.83 13.77
N PRO A 48 5.62 4.75 14.42
CA PRO A 48 4.45 4.13 13.81
C PRO A 48 4.01 4.88 12.55
N PHE A 49 3.75 4.15 11.46
CA PHE A 49 3.31 4.72 10.19
C PHE A 49 2.11 5.68 10.31
N PRO A 50 1.04 5.38 11.09
CA PRO A 50 -0.08 6.31 11.27
C PRO A 50 0.34 7.68 11.82
N VAL A 51 1.34 7.71 12.70
CA VAL A 51 1.86 8.95 13.29
C VAL A 51 2.60 9.77 12.23
N ILE A 52 3.40 9.11 11.39
CA ILE A 52 4.11 9.76 10.28
C ILE A 52 3.11 10.40 9.30
N VAL A 53 2.06 9.66 8.91
CA VAL A 53 1.01 10.17 8.03
C VAL A 53 0.26 11.33 8.66
N LEU A 54 -0.09 11.25 9.95
CA LEU A 54 -0.79 12.31 10.66
C LEU A 54 0.06 13.59 10.77
N ILE A 55 1.35 13.46 11.12
CA ILE A 55 2.27 14.60 11.17
C ILE A 55 2.43 15.21 9.78
N ALA A 56 2.60 14.40 8.73
CA ALA A 56 2.69 14.89 7.36
C ALA A 56 1.41 15.63 6.93
N ALA A 57 0.24 15.11 7.28
CA ALA A 57 -1.05 15.75 7.01
C ALA A 57 -1.17 17.12 7.71
N LEU A 58 -0.79 17.20 9.00
CA LEU A 58 -0.80 18.44 9.77
C LEU A 58 0.20 19.47 9.21
N LEU A 59 1.43 19.05 8.91
CA LEU A 59 2.44 19.91 8.31
C LEU A 59 2.02 20.40 6.93
N GLY A 60 1.36 19.55 6.12
CA GLY A 60 0.79 19.94 4.84
C GLY A 60 -0.38 20.90 4.97
N ALA A 61 -1.24 20.74 5.98
CA ALA A 61 -2.36 21.64 6.25
C ALA A 61 -1.89 23.03 6.71
N LEU A 62 -0.90 23.08 7.59
CA LEU A 62 -0.29 24.33 8.06
C LEU A 62 0.55 24.99 6.95
N GLY A 63 1.42 24.20 6.30
CA GLY A 63 2.29 24.65 5.23
C GLY A 63 1.53 25.12 3.98
N GLY A 64 0.37 24.50 3.69
CA GLY A 64 -0.52 24.95 2.61
C GLY A 64 -1.13 26.33 2.85
N ARG A 65 -1.26 26.78 4.11
CA ARG A 65 -1.72 28.14 4.45
C ARG A 65 -0.60 29.18 4.37
N ILE A 66 0.62 28.79 4.76
CA ILE A 66 1.77 29.71 4.86
C ILE A 66 2.49 29.84 3.51
N ALA A 67 2.73 28.72 2.83
CA ALA A 67 3.49 28.65 1.59
C ALA A 67 2.79 27.76 0.53
N PRO A 68 1.60 28.16 0.03
CA PRO A 68 0.77 27.33 -0.86
C PRO A 68 1.51 26.85 -2.12
N LYS A 69 2.38 27.68 -2.71
CA LYS A 69 3.18 27.34 -3.90
C LYS A 69 4.11 26.14 -3.69
N MET A 70 4.51 25.86 -2.45
CA MET A 70 5.38 24.74 -2.10
C MET A 70 4.60 23.42 -1.93
N PHE A 71 3.28 23.48 -1.75
CA PHE A 71 2.43 22.31 -1.53
C PHE A 71 1.48 22.01 -2.71
N THR A 72 1.42 22.90 -3.70
CA THR A 72 0.77 22.62 -4.98
C THR A 72 1.67 21.74 -5.84
N VAL A 73 1.60 20.42 -5.63
CA VAL A 73 2.10 19.47 -6.62
C VAL A 73 1.08 19.45 -7.75
N GLY A 74 1.51 19.74 -8.98
CA GLY A 74 0.66 19.73 -10.18
C GLY A 74 0.07 18.35 -10.43
N GLY A 75 -1.02 18.04 -9.73
CA GLY A 75 -1.70 16.74 -9.70
C GLY A 75 -3.04 16.74 -10.41
N GLY A 76 -3.29 17.71 -11.30
CA GLY A 76 -4.27 17.48 -12.35
C GLY A 76 -3.74 16.33 -13.19
N HIS A 77 -4.54 15.26 -13.37
CA HIS A 77 -4.31 14.32 -14.44
C HIS A 77 -4.00 15.16 -15.68
N GLY A 78 -2.76 15.08 -16.17
CA GLY A 78 -2.35 15.88 -17.30
C GLY A 78 -3.35 15.60 -18.41
N ALA A 79 -4.19 16.59 -18.72
CA ALA A 79 -5.15 16.48 -19.80
C ALA A 79 -4.36 15.93 -20.98
N SER A 80 -4.72 14.72 -21.39
CA SER A 80 -4.11 14.12 -22.56
C SER A 80 -4.24 15.15 -23.67
N LYS A 81 -3.13 15.64 -24.21
CA LYS A 81 -3.16 16.54 -25.38
C LYS A 81 -3.72 15.83 -26.63
N GLN A 82 -4.07 14.54 -26.51
CA GLN A 82 -4.71 13.81 -27.58
C GLN A 82 -6.21 14.12 -27.57
N ASN A 83 -6.62 14.89 -28.59
CA ASN A 83 -8.02 15.19 -28.84
C ASN A 83 -8.62 14.03 -29.64
N TYR A 84 -9.38 13.17 -28.99
CA TYR A 84 -10.03 12.00 -29.61
C TYR A 84 -11.38 12.37 -30.29
N GLY A 85 -11.69 13.65 -30.44
CA GLY A 85 -12.98 14.14 -30.91
C GLY A 85 -13.99 14.31 -29.78
N ALA A 86 -15.21 14.74 -30.11
CA ALA A 86 -16.28 14.91 -29.13
C ALA A 86 -16.74 13.54 -28.60
N ALA A 87 -16.55 13.30 -27.31
CA ALA A 87 -17.05 12.10 -26.65
C ALA A 87 -18.56 12.19 -26.41
N LEU A 88 -19.25 11.05 -26.40
CA LEU A 88 -20.68 10.95 -26.02
C LEU A 88 -20.93 11.40 -24.57
N ILE A 89 -19.92 11.26 -23.71
CA ILE A 89 -19.86 11.79 -22.35
C ILE A 89 -18.52 12.51 -22.24
N ASP A 90 -18.57 13.82 -22.07
CA ASP A 90 -17.42 14.71 -21.95
C ASP A 90 -17.51 15.54 -20.66
N ASP A 91 -16.50 16.38 -20.42
CA ASP A 91 -16.46 17.28 -19.25
C ASP A 91 -17.60 18.31 -19.22
N ASN A 92 -18.32 18.49 -20.34
CA ASN A 92 -19.47 19.39 -20.46
C ASN A 92 -20.80 18.68 -20.22
N THR A 93 -20.80 17.35 -20.11
CA THR A 93 -22.00 16.55 -19.88
C THR A 93 -22.51 16.80 -18.46
N PRO A 94 -23.78 17.20 -18.27
CA PRO A 94 -24.29 17.57 -16.96
C PRO A 94 -24.21 16.38 -15.99
N THR A 95 -23.74 16.66 -14.78
CA THR A 95 -23.63 15.62 -13.74
C THR A 95 -25.00 14.99 -13.44
N PRO A 96 -25.13 13.66 -13.54
CA PRO A 96 -26.39 12.99 -13.30
C PRO A 96 -26.82 13.16 -11.84
N GLU A 97 -28.12 13.09 -11.55
CA GLU A 97 -28.64 13.42 -10.21
C GLU A 97 -28.06 12.55 -9.09
N HIS A 98 -27.77 11.28 -9.39
CA HIS A 98 -27.13 10.37 -8.43
C HIS A 98 -25.65 10.72 -8.16
N ALA A 99 -24.98 11.45 -9.05
CA ALA A 99 -23.61 11.92 -8.85
C ALA A 99 -23.54 13.26 -8.09
N LYS A 100 -24.67 13.98 -7.94
CA LYS A 100 -24.74 15.19 -7.12
C LYS A 100 -24.69 14.85 -5.64
N PHE A 101 -23.92 15.63 -4.88
CA PHE A 101 -23.79 15.47 -3.44
C PHE A 101 -25.14 15.70 -2.73
N ASN A 102 -25.50 14.79 -1.81
CA ASN A 102 -26.68 14.89 -0.97
C ASN A 102 -26.36 14.30 0.42
N TRP A 103 -26.50 15.10 1.48
CA TRP A 103 -26.27 14.71 2.86
C TRP A 103 -27.07 13.48 3.29
N GLY A 104 -28.33 13.34 2.86
CA GLY A 104 -29.16 12.19 3.19
C GLY A 104 -28.60 10.88 2.61
N ARG A 105 -28.10 10.91 1.37
CA ARG A 105 -27.46 9.75 0.74
C ARG A 105 -26.12 9.43 1.40
N PHE A 106 -25.32 10.46 1.70
CA PHE A 106 -24.05 10.31 2.42
C PHE A 106 -24.25 9.61 3.77
N ILE A 107 -25.16 10.12 4.60
CA ILE A 107 -25.47 9.54 5.91
C ILE A 107 -26.00 8.11 5.76
N LYS A 108 -26.90 7.86 4.81
CA LYS A 108 -27.43 6.52 4.56
C LYS A 108 -26.32 5.51 4.22
N ILE A 109 -25.42 5.85 3.30
CA ILE A 109 -24.30 4.97 2.91
C ILE A 109 -23.34 4.77 4.10
N ALA A 110 -23.04 5.83 4.85
CA ALA A 110 -22.20 5.73 6.04
C ALA A 110 -22.81 4.82 7.11
N LEU A 111 -24.10 4.94 7.38
CA LEU A 111 -24.82 4.09 8.34
C LEU A 111 -24.86 2.63 7.89
N ILE A 112 -25.11 2.36 6.61
CA ILE A 112 -25.06 0.99 6.06
C ILE A 112 -23.65 0.42 6.22
N GLY A 113 -22.62 1.20 5.87
CA GLY A 113 -21.22 0.79 6.03
C GLY A 113 -20.86 0.48 7.48
N LEU A 114 -21.27 1.33 8.42
CA LEU A 114 -21.06 1.13 9.86
C LEU A 114 -21.83 -0.07 10.40
N ALA A 115 -23.06 -0.31 9.93
CA ALA A 115 -23.85 -1.48 10.33
C ALA A 115 -23.21 -2.79 9.83
N LEU A 116 -22.79 -2.82 8.56
CA LEU A 116 -22.07 -3.94 7.97
C LEU A 116 -20.75 -4.21 8.73
N TRP A 117 -19.94 -3.17 8.94
CA TRP A 117 -18.70 -3.28 9.69
C TRP A 117 -18.93 -3.75 11.14
N GLY A 118 -19.87 -3.10 11.84
CA GLY A 118 -20.16 -3.36 13.25
C GLY A 118 -20.77 -4.73 13.51
N SER A 119 -21.59 -5.23 12.59
CA SER A 119 -22.15 -6.58 12.68
C SER A 119 -21.06 -7.65 12.56
N VAL A 120 -20.21 -7.60 11.54
CA VAL A 120 -19.11 -8.58 11.37
C VAL A 120 -18.09 -8.45 12.49
N MET A 121 -17.69 -7.22 12.86
CA MET A 121 -16.75 -6.99 13.96
C MET A 121 -17.33 -7.45 15.31
N GLY A 122 -18.62 -7.21 15.55
CA GLY A 122 -19.33 -7.67 16.74
C GLY A 122 -19.37 -9.19 16.84
N ILE A 123 -19.63 -9.89 15.73
CA ILE A 123 -19.58 -11.36 15.67
C ILE A 123 -18.17 -11.86 15.97
N LEU A 124 -17.14 -11.27 15.37
CA LEU A 124 -15.75 -11.66 15.62
C LEU A 124 -15.36 -11.44 17.09
N CYS A 125 -15.70 -10.28 17.66
CA CYS A 125 -15.42 -9.97 19.06
C CYS A 125 -16.18 -10.88 20.01
N TRP A 126 -17.41 -11.27 19.68
CA TRP A 126 -18.22 -12.18 20.50
C TRP A 126 -17.67 -13.61 20.46
N GLN A 127 -17.24 -14.11 19.29
CA GLN A 127 -16.75 -15.49 19.13
C GLN A 127 -15.28 -15.66 19.55
N PHE A 128 -14.42 -14.72 19.18
CA PHE A 128 -12.95 -14.84 19.35
C PHE A 128 -12.38 -13.89 20.39
N GLY A 129 -13.20 -13.01 20.97
CA GLY A 129 -12.75 -11.94 21.84
C GLY A 129 -12.06 -10.80 21.10
N TRP A 130 -11.82 -9.69 21.79
CA TRP A 130 -11.12 -8.53 21.22
C TRP A 130 -9.69 -8.86 20.83
N GLN A 131 -8.98 -9.63 21.66
CA GLN A 131 -7.58 -10.01 21.44
C GLN A 131 -7.42 -11.21 20.49
N GLY A 132 -8.52 -11.79 20.02
CA GLY A 132 -8.49 -12.90 19.06
C GLY A 132 -7.84 -12.48 17.74
N ALA A 133 -7.08 -13.40 17.13
CA ALA A 133 -6.31 -13.14 15.92
C ALA A 133 -7.20 -12.58 14.79
N PHE A 134 -8.36 -13.19 14.53
CA PHE A 134 -9.31 -12.73 13.51
C PHE A 134 -9.88 -11.33 13.80
N THR A 135 -10.22 -11.03 15.06
CA THR A 135 -10.70 -9.70 15.46
C THR A 135 -9.62 -8.64 15.26
N GLN A 136 -8.38 -8.94 15.67
CA GLN A 136 -7.24 -8.04 15.48
C GLN A 136 -6.90 -7.84 13.99
N MET A 137 -7.01 -8.88 13.15
CA MET A 137 -6.88 -8.75 11.70
C MET A 137 -7.94 -7.80 11.14
N GLY A 138 -9.22 -8.01 11.46
CA GLY A 138 -10.29 -7.11 11.03
C GLY A 138 -10.05 -5.66 11.47
N TRP A 139 -9.63 -5.46 12.72
CA TRP A 139 -9.35 -4.14 13.28
C TRP A 139 -8.15 -3.46 12.62
N PHE A 140 -7.05 -4.18 12.45
CA PHE A 140 -5.84 -3.67 11.80
C PHE A 140 -6.10 -3.28 10.34
N PHE A 141 -6.74 -4.16 9.56
CA PHE A 141 -7.01 -3.87 8.15
C PHE A 141 -8.09 -2.80 7.95
N THR A 142 -9.00 -2.63 8.90
CA THR A 142 -9.90 -1.45 8.93
C THR A 142 -9.08 -0.15 9.04
N LYS A 143 -8.11 -0.09 9.97
CA LYS A 143 -7.21 1.07 10.10
C LYS A 143 -6.37 1.25 8.84
N ALA A 144 -5.84 0.18 8.27
CA ALA A 144 -5.05 0.25 7.05
C ALA A 144 -5.84 0.85 5.89
N ALA A 145 -7.11 0.46 5.73
CA ALA A 145 -7.99 1.04 4.72
C ALA A 145 -8.31 2.52 4.97
N LEU A 146 -8.41 2.95 6.24
CA LEU A 146 -8.73 4.34 6.60
C LEU A 146 -7.53 5.29 6.56
N LEU A 147 -6.32 4.78 6.79
CA LEU A 147 -5.13 5.59 7.03
C LEU A 147 -4.11 5.59 5.89
N THR A 148 -4.36 4.82 4.82
CA THR A 148 -3.42 4.71 3.70
C THR A 148 -3.80 5.64 2.56
N PHE A 149 -2.91 6.56 2.24
CA PHE A 149 -3.00 7.46 1.08
C PHE A 149 -1.75 7.28 0.19
N GLY A 150 -1.89 7.42 -1.12
CA GLY A 150 -0.75 7.32 -2.06
C GLY A 150 -0.70 6.04 -2.91
N GLY A 151 -1.79 5.29 -2.98
CA GLY A 151 -1.93 4.12 -3.87
C GLY A 151 -1.50 2.80 -3.22
N ALA A 152 -1.53 1.71 -4.00
CA ALA A 152 -1.34 0.36 -3.47
C ALA A 152 0.04 0.13 -2.81
N TYR A 153 1.12 0.75 -3.31
CA TYR A 153 2.45 0.64 -2.68
C TYR A 153 2.55 1.36 -1.34
N ALA A 154 1.69 2.36 -1.08
CA ALA A 154 1.70 3.12 0.16
C ALA A 154 1.17 2.32 1.36
N VAL A 155 0.37 1.27 1.10
CA VAL A 155 -0.18 0.40 2.15
C VAL A 155 0.88 -0.55 2.70
N LEU A 156 1.84 -0.94 1.86
CA LEU A 156 2.76 -2.03 2.16
C LEU A 156 3.59 -1.77 3.41
N PRO A 157 4.16 -0.57 3.63
CA PRO A 157 4.94 -0.32 4.83
C PRO A 157 4.09 -0.40 6.10
N TYR A 158 2.82 0.03 6.04
CA TYR A 158 1.95 -0.09 7.20
C TYR A 158 1.58 -1.54 7.50
N VAL A 159 1.21 -2.30 6.46
CA VAL A 159 0.93 -3.73 6.56
C VAL A 159 2.16 -4.49 7.03
N TYR A 160 3.35 -4.10 6.59
CA TYR A 160 4.62 -4.65 7.06
C TYR A 160 4.82 -4.42 8.56
N GLN A 161 4.74 -3.17 9.04
CA GLN A 161 4.85 -2.85 10.48
C GLN A 161 3.82 -3.62 11.31
N GLY A 162 2.58 -3.71 10.83
CA GLY A 162 1.52 -4.43 11.54
C GLY A 162 1.72 -5.94 11.54
N ALA A 163 1.70 -6.55 10.35
CA ALA A 163 1.65 -8.00 10.19
C ALA A 163 2.99 -8.70 10.48
N VAL A 164 4.14 -8.03 10.29
CA VAL A 164 5.47 -8.62 10.51
C VAL A 164 6.06 -8.18 11.84
N GLU A 165 6.11 -6.88 12.11
CA GLU A 165 6.82 -6.35 13.29
C GLU A 165 5.97 -6.34 14.56
N HIS A 166 4.68 -6.01 14.49
CA HIS A 166 3.86 -5.82 15.68
C HIS A 166 3.09 -7.08 16.08
N TYR A 167 2.32 -7.63 15.15
CA TYR A 167 1.48 -8.81 15.40
C TYR A 167 2.19 -10.13 15.12
N HIS A 168 3.35 -10.10 14.45
CA HIS A 168 4.13 -11.29 14.08
C HIS A 168 3.32 -12.38 13.36
N TRP A 169 2.31 -11.98 12.59
CA TRP A 169 1.50 -12.89 11.79
C TRP A 169 2.30 -13.53 10.65
N LEU A 170 3.25 -12.78 10.08
CA LEU A 170 4.13 -13.24 9.00
C LEU A 170 5.59 -12.98 9.35
N SER A 171 6.49 -13.81 8.81
CA SER A 171 7.90 -13.43 8.73
C SER A 171 8.14 -12.39 7.62
N ALA A 172 9.26 -11.67 7.71
CA ALA A 172 9.68 -10.76 6.64
C ALA A 172 9.83 -11.48 5.29
N THR A 173 10.33 -12.71 5.30
CA THR A 173 10.47 -13.53 4.09
C THR A 173 9.12 -13.91 3.49
N GLN A 174 8.13 -14.29 4.31
CA GLN A 174 6.77 -14.58 3.86
C GLN A 174 6.09 -13.33 3.27
N MET A 175 6.34 -12.15 3.83
CA MET A 175 5.84 -10.90 3.27
C MET A 175 6.43 -10.58 1.89
N ILE A 176 7.75 -10.78 1.72
CA ILE A 176 8.41 -10.61 0.41
C ILE A 176 7.88 -11.65 -0.60
N ASP A 177 7.67 -12.89 -0.17
CA ASP A 177 7.08 -13.95 -0.99
C ASP A 177 5.64 -13.62 -1.42
N GLY A 178 4.84 -13.03 -0.52
CA GLY A 178 3.51 -12.54 -0.85
C GLY A 178 3.52 -11.42 -1.88
N LEU A 179 4.45 -10.48 -1.76
CA LEU A 179 4.61 -9.40 -2.71
C LEU A 179 5.09 -9.90 -4.08
N ALA A 180 6.01 -10.88 -4.08
CA ALA A 180 6.44 -11.59 -5.27
C ALA A 180 5.26 -12.18 -6.03
N LEU A 181 4.40 -12.93 -5.34
CA LEU A 181 3.22 -13.53 -5.95
C LEU A 181 2.23 -12.46 -6.42
N GLY A 182 2.00 -11.41 -5.64
CA GLY A 182 1.12 -10.30 -6.01
C GLY A 182 1.51 -9.64 -7.33
N GLU A 183 2.80 -9.34 -7.52
CA GLU A 183 3.32 -8.69 -8.72
C GLU A 183 3.37 -9.61 -9.95
N THR A 184 3.31 -10.94 -9.77
CA THR A 184 3.22 -11.90 -10.88
C THR A 184 1.82 -11.97 -11.48
N THR A 185 0.79 -11.65 -10.69
CA THR A 185 -0.61 -11.74 -11.12
C THR A 185 -1.06 -10.42 -11.75
N PRO A 186 -1.69 -10.44 -12.93
CA PRO A 186 -2.28 -9.23 -13.51
C PRO A 186 -3.48 -8.82 -12.64
N GLY A 187 -3.29 -7.80 -11.80
CA GLY A 187 -4.34 -7.34 -10.90
C GLY A 187 -3.91 -6.20 -9.99
N PRO A 188 -4.82 -5.72 -9.14
CA PRO A 188 -4.52 -4.68 -8.17
C PRO A 188 -3.52 -5.18 -7.13
N LEU A 189 -2.35 -4.54 -7.02
CA LEU A 189 -1.31 -4.87 -6.03
C LEU A 189 -1.83 -4.97 -4.59
N ILE A 190 -2.88 -4.20 -4.27
CA ILE A 190 -3.54 -4.21 -2.96
C ILE A 190 -4.01 -5.62 -2.54
N MET A 191 -4.24 -6.54 -3.48
CA MET A 191 -4.64 -7.93 -3.20
C MET A 191 -3.62 -8.72 -2.37
N ILE A 192 -2.38 -8.24 -2.23
CA ILE A 192 -1.41 -8.81 -1.29
C ILE A 192 -1.96 -8.88 0.15
N VAL A 193 -2.84 -7.96 0.57
CA VAL A 193 -3.44 -7.99 1.91
C VAL A 193 -4.25 -9.26 2.13
N THR A 194 -4.93 -9.78 1.11
CA THR A 194 -5.66 -11.05 1.17
C THR A 194 -4.70 -12.22 1.40
N PHE A 195 -3.54 -12.21 0.73
CA PHE A 195 -2.47 -13.19 0.97
C PHE A 195 -1.89 -13.07 2.39
N VAL A 196 -1.66 -11.84 2.87
CA VAL A 196 -1.23 -11.59 4.25
C VAL A 196 -2.26 -12.15 5.23
N GLY A 197 -3.55 -11.91 5.01
CA GLY A 197 -4.62 -12.51 5.82
C GLY A 197 -4.57 -14.05 5.80
N PHE A 198 -4.40 -14.65 4.63
CA PHE A 198 -4.28 -16.10 4.50
C PHE A 198 -3.14 -16.67 5.34
N LEU A 199 -1.92 -16.15 5.19
CA LEU A 199 -0.77 -16.61 5.97
C LEU A 199 -0.90 -16.28 7.45
N ALA A 200 -1.52 -15.16 7.80
CA ALA A 200 -1.80 -14.82 9.19
C ALA A 200 -2.70 -15.87 9.85
N GLY A 201 -3.80 -16.26 9.18
CA GLY A 201 -4.68 -17.34 9.66
C GLY A 201 -3.99 -18.70 9.72
N TRP A 202 -3.14 -18.98 8.72
CA TRP A 202 -2.32 -20.20 8.68
C TRP A 202 -1.33 -20.29 9.85
N ASN A 203 -0.60 -19.20 10.13
CA ASN A 203 0.45 -19.19 11.14
C ASN A 203 -0.11 -19.06 12.57
N THR A 204 -1.23 -18.37 12.76
CA THR A 204 -1.83 -18.17 14.10
C THR A 204 -2.67 -19.36 14.58
N MET A 205 -3.08 -20.26 13.68
CA MET A 205 -3.77 -21.52 13.98
C MET A 205 -4.86 -21.41 15.08
N PRO A 206 -5.83 -20.48 14.98
CA PRO A 206 -6.77 -20.18 16.06
C PRO A 206 -7.63 -21.38 16.50
N TRP A 207 -7.73 -22.42 15.65
CA TRP A 207 -8.48 -23.65 15.91
C TRP A 207 -7.61 -24.92 15.91
N GLY A 208 -6.27 -24.78 15.99
CA GLY A 208 -5.34 -25.90 15.93
C GLY A 208 -5.01 -26.37 14.51
N ALA A 209 -4.10 -27.34 14.42
CA ALA A 209 -3.49 -27.78 13.16
C ALA A 209 -4.47 -28.44 12.17
N ASP A 210 -5.54 -29.06 12.67
CA ASP A 210 -6.49 -29.79 11.83
C ASP A 210 -7.37 -28.87 10.96
N SER A 211 -7.44 -27.58 11.31
CA SER A 211 -8.31 -26.59 10.65
C SER A 211 -7.54 -25.50 9.88
N LEU A 212 -6.26 -25.74 9.56
CA LEU A 212 -5.35 -24.76 8.95
C LEU A 212 -5.94 -24.07 7.72
N LEU A 213 -6.44 -24.86 6.75
CA LEU A 213 -6.95 -24.30 5.50
C LEU A 213 -8.21 -23.44 5.74
N ILE A 214 -9.07 -23.86 6.66
CA ILE A 214 -10.30 -23.12 6.99
C ILE A 214 -9.93 -21.83 7.72
N ALA A 215 -9.00 -21.88 8.67
CA ALA A 215 -8.52 -20.69 9.38
C ALA A 215 -7.85 -19.68 8.43
N ALA A 216 -7.01 -20.17 7.50
CA ALA A 216 -6.34 -19.35 6.51
C ALA A 216 -7.34 -18.72 5.51
N THR A 217 -8.27 -19.50 4.97
CA THR A 217 -9.29 -18.99 4.05
C THR A 217 -10.23 -17.99 4.73
N LEU A 218 -10.65 -18.26 5.97
CA LEU A 218 -11.47 -17.33 6.75
C LEU A 218 -10.72 -16.02 7.03
N ALA A 219 -9.45 -16.09 7.44
CA ALA A 219 -8.64 -14.89 7.63
C ALA A 219 -8.50 -14.07 6.35
N ALA A 220 -8.28 -14.72 5.20
CA ALA A 220 -8.23 -14.06 3.90
C ALA A 220 -9.54 -13.33 3.58
N VAL A 221 -10.69 -13.95 3.85
CA VAL A 221 -12.02 -13.33 3.67
C VAL A 221 -12.21 -12.14 4.62
N ILE A 222 -11.86 -12.29 5.90
CA ILE A 222 -11.95 -11.23 6.90
C ILE A 222 -11.10 -10.03 6.49
N VAL A 223 -9.83 -10.24 6.17
CA VAL A 223 -8.92 -9.16 5.76
C VAL A 223 -9.40 -8.47 4.49
N THR A 224 -9.86 -9.23 3.50
CA THR A 224 -10.45 -8.67 2.28
C THR A 224 -11.67 -7.82 2.60
N TYR A 225 -12.59 -8.33 3.40
CA TYR A 225 -13.80 -7.63 3.81
C TYR A 225 -13.48 -6.30 4.51
N PHE A 226 -12.64 -6.30 5.54
CA PHE A 226 -12.31 -5.11 6.30
C PHE A 226 -11.40 -4.12 5.56
N THR A 227 -10.67 -4.56 4.52
CA THR A 227 -9.91 -3.65 3.66
C THR A 227 -10.79 -2.95 2.64
N PHE A 228 -11.69 -3.69 1.98
CA PHE A 228 -12.49 -3.15 0.89
C PHE A 228 -13.78 -2.48 1.35
N LEU A 229 -14.38 -2.88 2.47
CA LEU A 229 -15.62 -2.25 2.96
C LEU A 229 -15.46 -0.74 3.20
N PRO A 230 -14.44 -0.24 3.94
CA PRO A 230 -14.23 1.21 4.09
C PRO A 230 -13.99 1.88 2.74
N SER A 231 -13.24 1.23 1.84
CA SER A 231 -12.95 1.75 0.49
C SER A 231 -14.23 1.93 -0.35
N PHE A 232 -15.16 0.96 -0.32
CA PHE A 232 -16.46 1.09 -0.98
C PHE A 232 -17.31 2.20 -0.36
N VAL A 233 -17.33 2.32 0.96
CA VAL A 233 -18.04 3.41 1.65
C VAL A 233 -17.46 4.76 1.23
N PHE A 234 -16.13 4.92 1.17
CA PHE A 234 -15.49 6.14 0.70
C PHE A 234 -15.79 6.47 -0.75
N ILE A 235 -15.78 5.49 -1.64
CA ILE A 235 -16.05 5.75 -3.07
C ILE A 235 -17.52 6.12 -3.26
N LEU A 236 -18.45 5.37 -2.66
CA LEU A 236 -19.89 5.58 -2.83
C LEU A 236 -20.39 6.85 -2.14
N ALA A 237 -19.91 7.15 -0.92
CA ALA A 237 -20.30 8.34 -0.18
C ALA A 237 -19.46 9.57 -0.57
N GLY A 238 -18.16 9.38 -0.78
CA GLY A 238 -17.19 10.44 -1.03
C GLY A 238 -17.06 10.85 -2.49
N GLY A 239 -17.34 9.98 -3.47
CA GLY A 239 -17.27 10.31 -4.90
C GLY A 239 -18.02 11.60 -5.26
N PRO A 240 -19.32 11.72 -4.92
CA PRO A 240 -20.09 12.95 -5.13
C PRO A 240 -19.51 14.19 -4.42
N LEU A 241 -18.90 14.00 -3.23
CA LEU A 241 -18.28 15.07 -2.46
C LEU A 241 -16.98 15.55 -3.13
N VAL A 242 -16.12 14.63 -3.55
CA VAL A 242 -14.85 14.92 -4.24
C VAL A 242 -15.12 15.65 -5.55
N GLU A 243 -16.12 15.20 -6.31
CA GLU A 243 -16.53 15.87 -7.56
C GLU A 243 -16.98 17.32 -7.29
N SER A 244 -17.79 17.53 -6.25
CA SER A 244 -18.25 18.88 -5.87
C SER A 244 -17.17 19.80 -5.29
N THR A 245 -16.02 19.24 -4.89
CA THR A 245 -14.90 19.97 -4.25
C THR A 245 -13.64 20.02 -5.13
N HIS A 246 -13.74 19.56 -6.38
CA HIS A 246 -12.65 19.56 -7.34
C HIS A 246 -12.10 20.99 -7.54
N GLY A 247 -10.80 21.17 -7.33
CA GLY A 247 -10.11 22.47 -7.48
C GLY A 247 -9.87 23.28 -6.20
N ASN A 248 -10.29 22.82 -5.01
CA ASN A 248 -10.03 23.55 -3.76
C ASN A 248 -8.66 23.22 -3.13
N LEU A 249 -7.77 24.23 -3.09
CA LEU A 249 -6.40 24.15 -2.55
C LEU A 249 -6.31 23.66 -1.10
N LYS A 250 -7.38 23.79 -0.29
CA LYS A 250 -7.37 23.37 1.12
C LYS A 250 -7.20 21.85 1.29
N PHE A 251 -7.56 21.05 0.29
CA PHE A 251 -7.47 19.59 0.35
C PHE A 251 -6.20 19.05 -0.33
N THR A 252 -5.62 19.78 -1.29
CA THR A 252 -4.47 19.27 -2.06
C THR A 252 -3.16 19.33 -1.29
N ALA A 253 -2.96 20.35 -0.43
CA ALA A 253 -1.71 20.53 0.30
C ALA A 253 -1.42 19.43 1.35
N PRO A 254 -2.37 19.03 2.23
CA PRO A 254 -2.19 17.88 3.13
C PRO A 254 -1.90 16.58 2.38
N LEU A 255 -2.66 16.28 1.32
CA LEU A 255 -2.49 15.06 0.53
C LEU A 255 -1.11 15.01 -0.16
N SER A 256 -0.60 16.16 -0.62
CA SER A 256 0.73 16.25 -1.20
C SER A 256 1.83 15.96 -0.17
N ALA A 257 1.70 16.49 1.04
CA ALA A 257 2.64 16.23 2.13
C ALA A 257 2.63 14.76 2.57
N ILE A 258 1.43 14.15 2.68
CA ILE A 258 1.30 12.71 2.95
C ILE A 258 1.98 11.90 1.86
N THR A 259 1.74 12.23 0.59
CA THR A 259 2.37 11.53 -0.55
C THR A 259 3.90 11.63 -0.50
N ALA A 260 4.44 12.80 -0.14
CA ALA A 260 5.89 12.97 0.02
C ALA A 260 6.45 12.12 1.16
N ALA A 261 5.80 12.09 2.32
CA ALA A 261 6.20 11.26 3.45
C ALA A 261 6.14 9.76 3.10
N VAL A 262 5.09 9.32 2.40
CA VAL A 262 4.92 7.95 1.92
C VAL A 262 6.08 7.51 1.03
N VAL A 263 6.64 8.38 0.19
CA VAL A 263 7.83 8.03 -0.62
C VAL A 263 9.01 7.64 0.27
N GLY A 264 9.27 8.39 1.34
CA GLY A 264 10.30 8.05 2.33
C GLY A 264 10.02 6.73 3.05
N VAL A 265 8.77 6.48 3.39
CA VAL A 265 8.34 5.23 4.02
C VAL A 265 8.47 4.02 3.07
N ILE A 266 8.13 4.15 1.79
CA ILE A 266 8.33 3.08 0.79
C ILE A 266 9.82 2.81 0.59
N LEU A 267 10.65 3.85 0.62
CA LEU A 267 12.11 3.68 0.56
C LEU A 267 12.63 2.87 1.76
N ASN A 268 12.12 3.12 2.98
CA ASN A 268 12.42 2.29 4.15
C ASN A 268 12.07 0.82 3.91
N LEU A 269 10.88 0.54 3.37
CA LEU A 269 10.48 -0.83 3.05
C LEU A 269 11.41 -1.48 2.01
N ALA A 270 11.84 -0.74 0.99
CA ALA A 270 12.80 -1.24 -0.01
C ALA A 270 14.16 -1.58 0.61
N VAL A 271 14.70 -0.71 1.46
CA VAL A 271 15.96 -0.95 2.20
C VAL A 271 15.82 -2.18 3.09
N PHE A 272 14.69 -2.30 3.78
CA PHE A 272 14.42 -3.41 4.67
C PHE A 272 14.34 -4.76 3.93
N PHE A 273 13.67 -4.80 2.78
CA PHE A 273 13.64 -5.99 1.92
C PHE A 273 15.02 -6.31 1.37
N ALA A 274 15.78 -5.30 0.92
CA ALA A 274 17.15 -5.49 0.46
C ALA A 274 18.02 -6.16 1.54
N TRP A 275 17.87 -5.75 2.80
CA TRP A 275 18.55 -6.39 3.92
C TRP A 275 18.18 -7.88 4.05
N HIS A 276 16.89 -8.22 4.04
CA HIS A 276 16.43 -9.61 4.20
C HIS A 276 16.71 -10.51 2.99
N VAL A 277 16.93 -9.91 1.81
CA VAL A 277 17.23 -10.63 0.58
C VAL A 277 18.73 -10.83 0.40
N PHE A 278 19.55 -9.80 0.65
CA PHE A 278 20.99 -9.86 0.43
C PHE A 278 21.77 -10.43 1.63
N TRP A 279 21.21 -10.31 2.84
CA TRP A 279 21.74 -10.93 4.07
C TRP A 279 20.67 -11.77 4.77
N PRO A 280 20.26 -12.90 4.19
CA PRO A 280 19.15 -13.72 4.72
C PRO A 280 19.42 -14.28 6.13
N LYS A 281 20.69 -14.37 6.54
CA LYS A 281 21.12 -14.83 7.88
C LYS A 281 21.69 -13.69 8.76
N GLY A 282 21.52 -12.42 8.34
CA GLY A 282 22.06 -11.25 9.02
C GLY A 282 23.48 -10.86 8.57
N PHE A 283 23.97 -9.71 9.05
CA PHE A 283 25.28 -9.13 8.65
C PHE A 283 26.50 -9.96 9.05
N THR A 284 26.34 -10.89 10.00
CA THR A 284 27.40 -11.81 10.43
C THR A 284 27.58 -12.99 9.48
N ALA A 285 26.67 -13.16 8.51
CA ALA A 285 26.73 -14.20 7.51
C ALA A 285 27.18 -13.65 6.14
N ASP A 286 27.51 -14.57 5.23
CA ASP A 286 27.96 -14.23 3.89
C ASP A 286 26.91 -13.46 3.10
N PHE A 287 27.38 -12.44 2.39
CA PHE A 287 26.59 -11.67 1.44
C PHE A 287 26.20 -12.53 0.24
N ASP A 288 24.92 -12.53 -0.11
CA ASP A 288 24.45 -13.25 -1.28
C ASP A 288 24.70 -12.44 -2.57
N GLY A 289 25.90 -12.65 -3.15
CA GLY A 289 26.30 -11.99 -4.39
C GLY A 289 25.42 -12.33 -5.59
N VAL A 290 24.82 -13.52 -5.64
CA VAL A 290 23.97 -13.93 -6.77
C VAL A 290 22.62 -13.22 -6.68
N ALA A 291 22.01 -13.19 -5.49
CA ALA A 291 20.79 -12.41 -5.25
C ALA A 291 21.02 -10.92 -5.56
N ALA A 292 22.17 -10.37 -5.17
CA ALA A 292 22.52 -8.98 -5.48
C ALA A 292 22.65 -8.73 -6.99
N LEU A 293 23.28 -9.63 -7.75
CA LEU A 293 23.37 -9.52 -9.21
C LEU A 293 21.99 -9.54 -9.89
N ILE A 294 21.08 -10.42 -9.45
CA ILE A 294 19.70 -10.45 -9.95
C ILE A 294 18.99 -9.13 -9.62
N GLY A 295 19.17 -8.61 -8.41
CA GLY A 295 18.63 -7.31 -8.00
C GLY A 295 19.13 -6.15 -8.85
N VAL A 296 20.44 -6.09 -9.14
CA VAL A 296 21.05 -5.07 -10.01
C VAL A 296 20.53 -5.19 -11.45
N TYR A 297 20.43 -6.41 -11.98
CA TYR A 297 19.83 -6.65 -13.29
C TYR A 297 18.39 -6.13 -13.36
N ALA A 298 17.57 -6.45 -12.34
CA ALA A 298 16.19 -5.99 -12.26
C ALA A 298 16.11 -4.45 -12.20
N LEU A 299 16.98 -3.80 -11.41
CA LEU A 299 17.05 -2.33 -11.36
C LEU A 299 17.40 -1.73 -12.73
N ILE A 300 18.40 -2.27 -13.43
CA ILE A 300 18.79 -1.79 -14.75
C ILE A 300 17.63 -1.98 -15.75
N ALA A 301 16.98 -3.14 -15.75
CA ALA A 301 15.83 -3.42 -16.61
C ALA A 301 14.67 -2.42 -16.37
N LEU A 302 14.35 -2.13 -15.11
CA LEU A 302 13.27 -1.22 -14.73
C LEU A 302 13.61 0.26 -15.00
N PHE A 303 14.79 0.72 -14.58
CA PHE A 303 15.17 2.13 -14.67
C PHE A 303 15.65 2.55 -16.07
N ARG A 304 16.54 1.75 -16.68
CA ARG A 304 17.22 2.11 -17.94
C ARG A 304 16.45 1.69 -19.18
N PHE A 305 15.86 0.50 -19.14
CA PHE A 305 15.15 -0.10 -20.27
C PHE A 305 13.63 0.01 -20.16
N LYS A 306 13.10 0.42 -18.99
CA LYS A 306 11.65 0.58 -18.73
C LYS A 306 10.85 -0.68 -19.05
N VAL A 307 11.46 -1.85 -18.80
CA VAL A 307 10.81 -3.15 -18.98
C VAL A 307 9.66 -3.28 -17.99
N GLY A 308 8.56 -3.93 -18.40
CA GLY A 308 7.44 -4.20 -17.51
C GLY A 308 7.81 -5.11 -16.34
N VAL A 309 7.02 -5.05 -15.27
CA VAL A 309 7.24 -5.85 -14.04
C VAL A 309 7.20 -7.36 -14.31
N ILE A 310 6.22 -7.82 -15.10
CA ILE A 310 6.01 -9.26 -15.38
C ILE A 310 7.25 -9.89 -16.06
N PRO A 311 7.81 -9.34 -17.16
CA PRO A 311 9.04 -9.89 -17.76
C PRO A 311 10.24 -9.91 -16.79
N VAL A 312 10.41 -8.87 -15.98
CA VAL A 312 11.52 -8.81 -15.01
C VAL A 312 11.42 -9.94 -13.99
N ILE A 313 10.21 -10.21 -13.49
CA ILE A 313 9.97 -11.31 -12.56
C ILE A 313 10.20 -12.66 -13.25
N ALA A 314 9.72 -12.85 -14.48
CA ALA A 314 9.89 -14.10 -15.22
C ALA A 314 11.37 -14.45 -15.47
N VAL A 315 12.17 -13.47 -15.90
CA VAL A 315 13.63 -13.67 -16.11
C VAL A 315 14.33 -13.94 -14.78
N SER A 316 13.98 -13.22 -13.73
CA SER A 316 14.59 -13.40 -12.41
C SER A 316 14.23 -14.76 -11.80
N ALA A 317 12.98 -15.23 -12.00
CA ALA A 317 12.54 -16.57 -11.63
C ALA A 317 13.35 -17.65 -12.36
N ALA A 318 13.54 -17.50 -13.67
CA ALA A 318 14.35 -18.42 -14.48
C ALA A 318 15.82 -18.46 -14.02
N ALA A 319 16.41 -17.28 -13.76
CA ALA A 319 17.76 -17.19 -13.20
C ALA A 319 17.85 -17.88 -11.83
N GLY A 320 16.85 -17.70 -10.96
CA GLY A 320 16.80 -18.37 -9.66
C GLY A 320 16.67 -19.90 -9.75
N ILE A 321 16.01 -20.42 -10.78
CA ILE A 321 15.99 -21.86 -11.07
C ILE A 321 17.38 -22.32 -11.52
N LEU A 322 18.00 -21.63 -12.48
CA LEU A 322 19.31 -21.99 -13.03
C LEU A 322 20.42 -22.03 -11.98
N VAL A 323 20.38 -21.12 -11.00
CA VAL A 323 21.33 -21.09 -9.87
C VAL A 323 21.13 -22.28 -8.92
N SER A 324 19.92 -22.84 -8.87
CA SER A 324 19.59 -23.96 -7.98
C SER A 324 19.71 -25.35 -8.61
N LEU A 325 20.05 -25.40 -9.90
CA LEU A 325 20.38 -26.63 -10.64
C LEU A 325 21.87 -26.93 -10.49
#